data_AF-A0A0A2VTS5-F1
#
_entry.id   AF-A0A0A2VTS5-F1
#
_cell.length_a   1.000
_cell.length_b   1.000
_cell.length_c   1.000
_cell.angle_alpha   90.00
_cell.angle_beta   90.00
_cell.angle_gamma   90.00
#
_symmetry.space_group_name_H-M   'P 1'
#
loop_
_entity.id
_entity.type
_entity.pdbx_description
1 polymer ?
#
loop_
_entity_poly.entity_id
_entity_poly.type
_entity_poly.pdbx_seq_one_letter_code
_entity_poly.pdbx_strand_id
1 'polypeptide(L)'
;MLFYHSIAALTTSLGAASALTRHAVCSESPKLICYGENDNAVADAGGSQGLDPKHVRYVAAYLRWLGEANEGAAKFWTMAQADDCAEWTLPVPNGGTVLALAKHTSLWLTSSVLYEDMATAIDGDKGLLRCDKQGGQVGVVANLKNPLYSTEEYKKSGAKPEGVLLKLVKAPPPRRWAESRGALSDGSYQVCERI
;
A
#
# COMPACT_ATOMS: atom_id res chain seq x y z
N MET A 1 -20.25 43.54 -64.48
CA MET A 1 -19.77 42.26 -63.92
C MET A 1 -19.58 42.46 -62.41
N LEU A 2 -20.54 41.98 -61.62
CA LEU A 2 -20.58 42.11 -60.15
C LEU A 2 -19.96 40.83 -59.56
N PHE A 3 -18.82 40.95 -58.87
CA PHE A 3 -18.19 39.83 -58.16
C PHE A 3 -18.57 39.89 -56.67
N TYR A 4 -19.53 39.06 -56.27
CA TYR A 4 -19.84 38.77 -54.87
C TYR A 4 -18.67 38.00 -54.24
N HIS A 5 -18.04 38.57 -53.20
CA HIS A 5 -17.10 37.84 -52.34
C HIS A 5 -17.83 37.41 -51.06
N SER A 6 -18.12 36.12 -50.95
CA SER A 6 -18.61 35.50 -49.72
C SER A 6 -17.43 35.22 -48.79
N ILE A 7 -17.37 35.92 -47.64
CA ILE A 7 -16.42 35.63 -46.56
C ILE A 7 -17.07 34.59 -45.64
N ALA A 8 -16.54 33.37 -45.63
CA ALA A 8 -16.93 32.33 -44.69
C ALA A 8 -16.22 32.57 -43.34
N ALA A 9 -16.98 32.89 -42.30
CA ALA A 9 -16.47 32.99 -40.93
C ALA A 9 -16.42 31.59 -40.30
N LEU A 10 -15.22 31.03 -40.10
CA LEU A 10 -15.01 29.84 -39.27
C LEU A 10 -14.95 30.27 -37.80
N THR A 11 -16.00 30.03 -37.05
CA THR A 11 -15.99 30.11 -35.59
C THR A 11 -15.43 28.81 -35.03
N THR A 12 -14.13 28.79 -34.69
CA THR A 12 -13.54 27.70 -33.91
C THR A 12 -13.96 27.86 -32.45
N SER A 13 -14.96 27.11 -32.01
CA SER A 13 -15.27 26.94 -30.60
C SER A 13 -14.16 26.12 -29.93
N LEU A 14 -13.25 26.79 -29.20
CA LEU A 14 -12.40 26.10 -28.23
C LEU A 14 -13.29 25.73 -27.03
N GLY A 15 -13.88 24.53 -27.07
CA GLY A 15 -14.38 23.90 -25.87
C GLY A 15 -13.20 23.56 -24.96
N ALA A 16 -12.94 24.39 -23.96
CA ALA A 16 -12.06 24.02 -22.86
C ALA A 16 -12.74 22.88 -22.09
N ALA A 17 -12.44 21.64 -22.45
CA ALA A 17 -12.76 20.49 -21.63
C ALA A 17 -11.88 20.58 -20.38
N SER A 18 -12.44 21.11 -19.29
CA SER A 18 -11.86 20.95 -17.96
C SER A 18 -11.79 19.45 -17.69
N ALA A 19 -10.63 18.85 -17.91
CA ALA A 19 -10.34 17.51 -17.43
C ALA A 19 -10.37 17.58 -15.90
N LEU A 20 -11.53 17.31 -15.31
CA LEU A 20 -11.64 17.00 -13.90
C LEU A 20 -10.76 15.77 -13.67
N THR A 21 -9.57 15.98 -13.13
CA THR A 21 -8.73 14.90 -12.62
C THR A 21 -9.59 14.15 -11.61
N ARG A 22 -10.00 12.92 -11.93
CA ARG A 22 -10.62 12.04 -10.95
C ARG A 22 -9.54 11.77 -9.90
N HIS A 23 -9.61 12.47 -8.78
CA HIS A 23 -8.80 12.13 -7.63
C HIS A 23 -9.14 10.70 -7.24
N ALA A 24 -8.12 9.84 -7.09
CA ALA A 24 -8.37 8.46 -6.69
C ALA A 24 -9.03 8.46 -5.30
N VAL A 25 -10.12 7.71 -5.14
CA VAL A 25 -10.73 7.48 -3.84
C VAL A 25 -10.17 6.17 -3.30
N CYS A 26 -9.44 6.23 -2.20
CA CYS A 26 -8.93 5.04 -1.52
C CYS A 26 -10.07 4.40 -0.73
N SER A 27 -10.86 3.56 -1.38
CA SER A 27 -12.09 2.94 -0.83
C SER A 27 -11.83 1.68 0.00
N GLU A 28 -10.57 1.26 0.19
CA GLU A 28 -10.25 0.05 0.94
C GLU A 28 -10.48 0.21 2.44
N SER A 29 -11.11 -0.79 3.05
CA SER A 29 -11.45 -0.74 4.47
C SER A 29 -10.23 -1.02 5.36
N PRO A 30 -10.04 -0.27 6.47
CA PRO A 30 -9.02 -0.57 7.47
C PRO A 30 -9.41 -1.73 8.41
N LYS A 31 -10.58 -2.36 8.22
CA LYS A 31 -10.97 -3.55 8.98
C LYS A 31 -10.08 -4.73 8.63
N LEU A 32 -9.91 -5.65 9.57
CA LEU A 32 -9.32 -6.95 9.28
C LEU A 32 -10.20 -7.69 8.26
N ILE A 33 -9.66 -7.97 7.09
CA ILE A 33 -10.29 -8.76 6.03
C ILE A 33 -9.32 -9.86 5.64
N CYS A 34 -9.76 -11.11 5.75
CA CYS A 34 -9.01 -12.28 5.27
C CYS A 34 -9.45 -12.61 3.83
N TYR A 35 -8.49 -12.85 2.96
CA TYR A 35 -8.74 -13.03 1.53
C TYR A 35 -9.32 -14.43 1.22
N GLY A 36 -10.27 -14.53 0.29
CA GLY A 36 -10.83 -15.83 -0.12
C GLY A 36 -11.58 -16.61 0.98
N GLU A 37 -11.90 -15.99 2.13
CA GLU A 37 -12.93 -16.48 3.03
C GLU A 37 -14.28 -15.92 2.57
N ASN A 38 -15.33 -16.74 2.43
CA ASN A 38 -16.68 -16.20 2.31
C ASN A 38 -17.72 -17.03 3.05
N ASP A 39 -18.39 -16.36 3.97
CA ASP A 39 -19.86 -16.21 3.98
C ASP A 39 -20.31 -14.73 3.94
N ASN A 40 -19.42 -13.75 4.13
CA ASN A 40 -19.69 -12.33 3.88
C ASN A 40 -18.86 -11.79 2.71
N ALA A 41 -19.39 -12.02 1.50
CA ALA A 41 -18.86 -11.58 0.23
C ALA A 41 -18.54 -10.07 0.22
N VAL A 42 -17.25 -9.74 0.31
CA VAL A 42 -16.71 -8.64 -0.47
C VAL A 42 -16.05 -9.31 -1.67
N ALA A 43 -16.68 -9.22 -2.85
CA ALA A 43 -16.20 -9.81 -4.09
C ALA A 43 -14.77 -9.33 -4.48
N ASP A 44 -14.26 -8.32 -3.79
CA ASP A 44 -12.94 -7.72 -4.00
C ASP A 44 -11.83 -8.33 -3.13
N ALA A 45 -12.14 -9.28 -2.23
CA ALA A 45 -11.17 -9.82 -1.28
C ALA A 45 -10.19 -10.86 -1.89
N GLY A 46 -10.20 -11.08 -3.21
CA GLY A 46 -9.30 -12.02 -3.89
C GLY A 46 -9.46 -13.48 -3.42
N GLY A 47 -8.76 -14.41 -4.07
CA GLY A 47 -8.67 -15.80 -3.61
C GLY A 47 -7.65 -15.96 -2.48
N SER A 48 -7.63 -17.16 -1.87
CA SER A 48 -6.57 -17.56 -0.93
C SER A 48 -5.18 -17.26 -1.48
N GLN A 49 -4.31 -16.66 -0.67
CA GLN A 49 -2.94 -16.34 -1.06
C GLN A 49 -1.96 -17.51 -0.83
N GLY A 50 -2.38 -18.56 -0.12
CA GLY A 50 -1.55 -19.74 0.15
C GLY A 50 -0.27 -19.41 0.93
N LEU A 51 -0.37 -18.53 1.92
CA LEU A 51 0.76 -18.12 2.76
C LEU A 51 1.14 -19.22 3.75
N ASP A 52 2.43 -19.33 4.07
CA ASP A 52 2.90 -20.11 5.21
C ASP A 52 2.84 -19.22 6.48
N PRO A 53 2.11 -19.62 7.54
CA PRO A 53 2.05 -18.88 8.80
C PRO A 53 3.40 -18.61 9.44
N LYS A 54 4.43 -19.44 9.19
CA LYS A 54 5.80 -19.21 9.67
C LYS A 54 6.41 -17.98 9.00
N HIS A 55 6.18 -17.81 7.69
CA HIS A 55 6.63 -16.64 6.97
C HIS A 55 5.87 -15.38 7.41
N VAL A 56 4.57 -15.48 7.70
CA VAL A 56 3.80 -14.36 8.27
C VAL A 56 4.38 -13.90 9.62
N ARG A 57 4.71 -14.84 10.50
CA ARG A 57 5.38 -14.53 11.78
C ARG A 57 6.75 -13.90 11.58
N TYR A 58 7.51 -14.39 10.60
CA TYR A 58 8.80 -13.80 10.24
C TYR A 58 8.67 -12.33 9.81
N VAL A 59 7.65 -11.99 9.00
CA VAL A 59 7.39 -10.59 8.61
C VAL A 59 7.17 -9.71 9.84
N ALA A 60 6.32 -10.14 10.78
CA ALA A 60 6.08 -9.39 12.01
C ALA A 60 7.36 -9.24 12.87
N ALA A 61 8.11 -10.32 13.04
CA ALA A 61 9.37 -10.31 13.78
C ALA A 61 10.41 -9.38 13.14
N TYR A 62 10.51 -9.37 11.81
CA TYR A 62 11.46 -8.52 11.10
C TYR A 62 11.10 -7.03 11.19
N LEU A 63 9.81 -6.69 11.07
CA LEU A 63 9.36 -5.31 11.29
C LEU A 63 9.65 -4.86 12.72
N ARG A 64 9.41 -5.72 13.72
CA ARG A 64 9.78 -5.42 15.11
C ARG A 64 11.28 -5.19 15.28
N TRP A 65 12.10 -6.04 14.65
CA TRP A 65 13.56 -5.85 14.62
C TRP A 65 13.97 -4.54 13.94
N LEU A 66 13.35 -4.13 12.83
CA LEU A 66 13.60 -2.80 12.22
C LEU A 66 13.28 -1.68 13.20
N GLY A 67 12.21 -1.81 13.99
CA GLY A 67 11.89 -0.88 15.06
C GLY A 67 12.98 -0.84 16.14
N GLU A 68 13.57 -1.98 16.50
CA GLU A 68 14.62 -2.07 17.53
C GLU A 68 16.01 -1.62 17.04
N ALA A 69 16.34 -1.94 15.79
CA ALA A 69 17.65 -1.69 15.20
C ALA A 69 17.86 -0.24 14.73
N ASN A 70 16.78 0.53 14.59
CA ASN A 70 16.81 1.93 14.18
C ASN A 70 16.68 2.91 15.36
N GLU A 71 17.06 4.16 15.11
CA GLU A 71 16.96 5.27 16.06
C GLU A 71 16.11 6.43 15.51
N GLY A 72 15.54 7.24 16.41
CA GLY A 72 14.80 8.45 16.05
C GLY A 72 13.69 8.22 15.01
N ALA A 73 13.65 9.08 13.99
CA ALA A 73 12.68 8.98 12.88
C ALA A 73 12.78 7.69 12.06
N ALA A 74 13.94 7.01 12.03
CA ALA A 74 14.11 5.77 11.26
C ALA A 74 13.34 4.57 11.86
N LYS A 75 12.79 4.72 13.06
CA LYS A 75 11.89 3.74 13.69
C LYS A 75 10.48 3.75 13.07
N PHE A 76 10.19 4.73 12.24
CA PHE A 76 8.91 4.92 11.57
C PHE A 76 8.96 4.47 10.12
N TRP A 77 7.90 3.81 9.68
CA TRP A 77 7.54 3.71 8.29
C TRP A 77 6.73 4.95 7.90
N THR A 78 7.24 5.74 6.95
CA THR A 78 6.59 6.98 6.50
C THR A 78 6.23 6.87 5.02
N MET A 79 4.95 7.05 4.72
CA MET A 79 4.40 7.14 3.38
C MET A 79 4.05 8.60 3.12
N ALA A 80 4.75 9.21 2.16
CA ALA A 80 4.50 10.58 1.73
C ALA A 80 3.17 10.67 0.98
N GLN A 81 2.59 11.88 0.93
CA GLN A 81 1.44 12.14 0.06
C GLN A 81 1.70 11.66 -1.37
N ALA A 82 0.67 11.08 -1.99
CA ALA A 82 0.73 10.52 -3.32
C ALA A 82 -0.50 10.94 -4.13
N ASP A 83 -0.35 11.03 -5.44
CA ASP A 83 -1.46 11.35 -6.36
C ASP A 83 -2.45 10.18 -6.52
N ASP A 84 -2.06 8.99 -6.06
CA ASP A 84 -2.82 7.75 -6.07
C ASP A 84 -2.74 7.00 -4.74
N CYS A 85 -3.55 5.95 -4.59
CA CYS A 85 -3.57 5.13 -3.38
C CYS A 85 -2.34 4.21 -3.36
N ALA A 86 -1.16 4.84 -3.34
CA ALA A 86 0.12 4.20 -3.50
C ALA A 86 0.29 3.06 -2.51
N GLU A 87 0.87 1.99 -3.02
CA GLU A 87 1.13 0.75 -2.32
C GLU A 87 2.61 0.43 -2.48
N TRP A 88 3.27 0.20 -1.36
CA TRP A 88 4.71 -0.01 -1.30
C TRP A 88 5.03 -1.36 -0.70
N THR A 89 6.08 -1.99 -1.23
CA THR A 89 6.64 -3.18 -0.60
C THR A 89 7.37 -2.79 0.67
N LEU A 90 7.06 -3.49 1.76
CA LEU A 90 7.78 -3.31 3.01
C LEU A 90 9.18 -3.91 2.92
N PRO A 91 10.17 -3.32 3.63
CA PRO A 91 11.56 -3.72 3.54
C PRO A 91 11.84 -5.00 4.34
N VAL A 92 11.13 -6.09 4.01
CA VAL A 92 11.26 -7.41 4.64
C VAL A 92 11.91 -8.37 3.66
N PRO A 93 13.24 -8.56 3.73
CA PRO A 93 13.94 -9.49 2.86
C PRO A 93 13.56 -10.92 3.21
N ASN A 94 13.49 -11.78 2.18
CA ASN A 94 13.25 -13.22 2.33
C ASN A 94 11.95 -13.56 3.08
N GLY A 95 10.86 -12.82 2.83
CA GLY A 95 9.53 -13.10 3.36
C GLY A 95 8.90 -14.44 2.91
N GLY A 96 9.65 -15.31 2.21
CA GLY A 96 9.22 -16.63 1.78
C GLY A 96 8.00 -16.56 0.84
N THR A 97 6.88 -17.10 1.30
CA THR A 97 5.60 -17.09 0.57
C THR A 97 4.88 -15.74 0.63
N VAL A 98 5.36 -14.78 1.44
CA VAL A 98 4.66 -13.55 1.78
C VAL A 98 5.34 -12.34 1.13
N LEU A 99 4.55 -11.54 0.43
CA LEU A 99 4.86 -10.16 0.09
C LEU A 99 4.05 -9.26 1.02
N ALA A 100 4.75 -8.46 1.82
CA ALA A 100 4.16 -7.52 2.77
C ALA A 100 4.11 -6.13 2.13
N LEU A 101 2.93 -5.51 2.14
CA LEU A 101 2.67 -4.25 1.48
C LEU A 101 2.04 -3.25 2.46
N ALA A 102 2.37 -1.97 2.30
CA ALA A 102 1.68 -0.87 2.96
C ALA A 102 1.02 0.01 1.90
N LYS A 103 -0.27 0.25 2.05
CA LYS A 103 -1.10 1.05 1.12
C LYS A 103 -1.70 2.25 1.83
N HIS A 104 -1.78 3.38 1.13
CA HIS A 104 -2.50 4.54 1.63
C HIS A 104 -4.01 4.29 1.69
N THR A 105 -4.63 4.68 2.80
CA THR A 105 -6.09 4.83 2.87
C THR A 105 -6.55 6.26 2.57
N SER A 106 -5.61 7.21 2.38
CA SER A 106 -5.89 8.60 1.99
C SER A 106 -4.67 9.19 1.30
N LEU A 107 -4.90 9.81 0.14
CA LEU A 107 -3.89 10.50 -0.68
C LEU A 107 -3.30 11.74 0.01
N TRP A 108 -4.09 12.34 0.89
CA TRP A 108 -3.84 13.67 1.46
C TRP A 108 -2.98 13.62 2.72
N LEU A 109 -2.70 12.42 3.23
CA LEU A 109 -1.98 12.23 4.47
C LEU A 109 -0.54 11.84 4.15
N THR A 110 0.41 12.54 4.79
CA THR A 110 1.69 11.91 5.07
C THR A 110 1.47 11.01 6.28
N SER A 111 1.47 9.69 6.06
CA SER A 111 1.20 8.69 7.08
C SER A 111 2.51 8.19 7.66
N SER A 112 2.66 8.21 8.98
CA SER A 112 3.88 7.75 9.64
C SER A 112 3.55 6.93 10.87
N VAL A 113 3.93 5.67 10.88
CA VAL A 113 3.66 4.74 11.99
C VAL A 113 4.93 3.98 12.35
N LEU A 114 5.08 3.59 13.61
CA LEU A 114 6.23 2.80 14.03
C LEU A 114 6.18 1.40 13.42
N TYR A 115 7.36 0.84 13.11
CA TYR A 115 7.43 -0.55 12.66
C TYR A 115 6.87 -1.55 13.70
N GLU A 116 6.93 -1.23 15.00
CA GLU A 116 6.30 -2.05 16.05
C GLU A 116 4.77 -2.08 15.98
N ASP A 117 4.14 -0.97 15.55
CA ASP A 117 2.69 -0.91 15.37
C ASP A 117 2.29 -1.75 14.15
N MET A 118 3.11 -1.72 13.09
CA MET A 118 2.92 -2.59 11.92
C MET A 118 3.10 -4.06 12.28
N ALA A 119 4.11 -4.40 13.08
CA ALA A 119 4.31 -5.76 13.58
C ALA A 119 3.09 -6.24 14.38
N THR A 120 2.57 -5.40 15.28
CA THR A 120 1.37 -5.66 16.09
C THR A 120 0.12 -5.83 15.22
N ALA A 121 0.01 -5.10 14.10
CA ALA A 121 -1.07 -5.30 13.13
C ALA A 121 -0.97 -6.67 12.41
N ILE A 122 0.19 -7.33 12.40
CA ILE A 122 0.34 -8.69 11.88
C ILE A 122 0.08 -9.74 12.97
N ASP A 123 0.83 -9.69 14.08
CA ASP A 123 0.90 -10.77 15.06
C ASP A 123 0.13 -10.53 16.36
N GLY A 124 -0.50 -9.36 16.53
CA GLY A 124 -1.36 -9.07 17.66
C GLY A 124 -2.73 -9.78 17.60
N ASP A 125 -3.49 -9.70 18.69
CA ASP A 125 -4.77 -10.42 18.88
C ASP A 125 -5.85 -10.15 17.81
N LYS A 126 -5.73 -9.02 17.09
CA LYS A 126 -6.64 -8.63 16.00
C LYS A 126 -5.90 -8.46 14.66
N GLY A 127 -4.73 -9.08 14.54
CA GLY A 127 -3.85 -8.95 13.38
C GLY A 127 -4.05 -10.00 12.29
N LEU A 128 -3.26 -9.86 11.23
CA LEU A 128 -3.31 -10.67 10.01
C LEU A 128 -2.96 -12.14 10.21
N LEU A 129 -2.28 -12.52 11.29
CA LEU A 129 -1.99 -13.91 11.60
C LEU A 129 -3.27 -14.76 11.75
N ARG A 130 -4.40 -14.12 12.08
CA ARG A 130 -5.72 -14.76 12.14
C ARG A 130 -6.27 -15.20 10.79
N CYS A 131 -5.77 -14.62 9.70
CA CYS A 131 -6.13 -15.02 8.35
C CYS A 131 -5.38 -16.27 7.89
N ASP A 132 -4.43 -16.77 8.66
CA ASP A 132 -3.69 -18.01 8.36
C ASP A 132 -3.12 -17.99 6.91
N LYS A 133 -3.30 -19.06 6.15
CA LYS A 133 -2.85 -19.17 4.76
C LYS A 133 -3.53 -18.21 3.79
N GLN A 134 -4.63 -17.58 4.20
CA GLN A 134 -5.42 -16.75 3.30
C GLN A 134 -4.70 -15.46 2.93
N GLY A 135 -3.88 -14.91 3.83
CA GLY A 135 -3.49 -13.52 3.73
C GLY A 135 -4.68 -12.59 3.95
N GLY A 136 -4.44 -11.29 3.86
CA GLY A 136 -5.47 -10.32 4.17
C GLY A 136 -4.95 -8.90 4.26
N GLN A 137 -5.82 -8.03 4.73
CA GLN A 137 -5.52 -6.63 5.03
C GLN A 137 -6.05 -6.20 6.39
N VAL A 138 -5.38 -5.21 7.00
CA VAL A 138 -5.82 -4.55 8.23
C VAL A 138 -5.20 -3.17 8.32
N GLY A 139 -5.93 -2.20 8.86
CA GLY A 139 -5.39 -0.88 9.17
C GLY A 139 -4.40 -0.96 10.33
N VAL A 140 -3.28 -0.27 10.23
CA VAL A 140 -2.33 -0.14 11.33
C VAL A 140 -2.89 0.84 12.36
N VAL A 141 -2.95 0.40 13.62
CA VAL A 141 -3.39 1.22 14.75
C VAL A 141 -2.16 1.65 15.54
N ALA A 142 -1.82 2.93 15.47
CA ALA A 142 -0.67 3.45 16.19
C ALA A 142 -0.87 3.41 17.71
N ASN A 143 0.14 2.94 18.44
CA ASN A 143 0.18 3.05 19.88
C ASN A 143 0.59 4.46 20.32
N LEU A 144 -0.38 5.38 20.39
CA LEU A 144 -0.14 6.79 20.77
C LEU A 144 0.40 6.99 22.20
N LYS A 145 0.48 5.92 23.01
CA LYS A 145 1.18 5.95 24.31
C LYS A 145 2.70 5.88 24.15
N ASN A 146 3.21 5.46 22.98
CA ASN A 146 4.64 5.48 22.71
C ASN A 146 5.12 6.95 22.63
N PRO A 147 6.10 7.35 23.45
CA PRO A 147 6.56 8.74 23.51
C PRO A 147 7.14 9.26 22.18
N LEU A 148 7.56 8.37 21.26
CA LEU A 148 8.07 8.76 19.94
C LEU A 148 7.07 9.58 19.13
N TYR A 149 5.76 9.31 19.25
CA TYR A 149 4.70 10.10 18.61
C TYR A 149 4.53 11.50 19.20
N SER A 150 5.07 11.74 20.40
CA SER A 150 4.99 13.03 21.10
C SER A 150 6.27 13.86 21.01
N THR A 151 7.30 13.35 20.31
CA THR A 151 8.55 14.07 20.09
C THR A 151 8.33 15.31 19.25
N GLU A 152 9.15 16.34 19.46
CA GLU A 152 9.11 17.55 18.64
C GLU A 152 9.47 17.27 17.17
N GLU A 153 10.35 16.30 16.93
CA GLU A 153 10.69 15.83 15.58
C GLU A 153 9.46 15.27 14.86
N TYR A 154 8.73 14.35 15.49
CA TYR A 154 7.52 13.78 14.90
C TYR A 154 6.44 14.85 14.67
N LYS A 155 6.19 15.73 15.64
CA LYS A 155 5.22 16.84 15.46
C LYS A 155 5.59 17.77 14.33
N LYS A 156 6.87 18.15 14.21
CA LYS A 156 7.37 19.04 13.16
C LYS A 156 7.28 18.42 11.77
N SER A 157 7.32 17.08 11.66
CA SER A 157 7.14 16.39 10.38
C SER A 157 5.75 16.63 9.76
N GLY A 158 4.74 16.95 10.58
CA GLY A 158 3.34 17.08 10.15
C GLY A 158 2.67 15.75 9.80
N ALA A 159 3.39 14.62 9.88
CA ALA A 159 2.85 13.30 9.59
C ALA A 159 1.77 12.87 10.58
N LYS A 160 0.85 12.03 10.12
CA LYS A 160 -0.26 11.50 10.92
C LYS A 160 -0.03 10.03 11.27
N PRO A 161 -0.32 9.61 12.51
CA PRO A 161 -0.17 8.23 12.98
C PRO A 161 -1.32 7.33 12.50
N GLU A 162 -1.78 7.53 11.28
CA GLU A 162 -2.93 6.88 10.67
C GLU A 162 -2.76 6.84 9.15
N GLY A 163 -3.65 6.12 8.46
CA GLY A 163 -3.68 6.12 6.99
C GLY A 163 -2.86 5.03 6.32
N VAL A 164 -2.35 4.07 7.10
CA VAL A 164 -1.60 2.90 6.61
C VAL A 164 -2.48 1.65 6.68
N LEU A 165 -2.73 1.05 5.52
CA LEU A 165 -3.33 -0.28 5.38
C LEU A 165 -2.24 -1.30 5.09
N LEU A 166 -2.10 -2.29 5.97
CA LEU A 166 -1.15 -3.37 5.79
C LEU A 166 -1.80 -4.51 5.02
N LYS A 167 -1.10 -5.10 4.05
CA LYS A 167 -1.54 -6.29 3.32
C LYS A 167 -0.48 -7.36 3.29
N LEU A 168 -0.91 -8.61 3.42
CA LEU A 168 -0.07 -9.79 3.19
C LEU A 168 -0.65 -10.59 2.04
N VAL A 169 0.10 -10.67 0.95
CA VAL A 169 -0.28 -11.38 -0.27
C VAL A 169 0.79 -12.38 -0.67
N LYS A 170 0.47 -13.22 -1.66
CA LYS A 170 1.42 -14.21 -2.16
C LYS A 170 2.63 -13.52 -2.79
N ALA A 171 3.82 -13.89 -2.35
CA ALA A 171 5.04 -13.44 -3.00
C ALA A 171 5.10 -13.92 -4.46
N PRO A 172 5.48 -13.06 -5.41
CA PRO A 172 5.70 -13.48 -6.78
C PRO A 172 6.84 -14.53 -6.82
N PRO A 173 6.82 -15.44 -7.80
CA PRO A 173 7.87 -16.45 -7.94
C PRO A 173 9.24 -15.79 -8.13
N PRO A 174 10.35 -16.46 -7.75
CA PRO A 174 11.69 -15.95 -8.00
C PRO A 174 11.91 -15.66 -9.49
N ARG A 175 12.55 -14.53 -9.81
CA ARG A 175 12.78 -14.08 -11.18
C ARG A 175 13.38 -15.16 -12.07
N ARG A 176 14.42 -15.88 -11.60
CA ARG A 176 15.05 -17.00 -12.33
C ARG A 176 14.06 -18.09 -12.73
N TRP A 177 13.10 -18.41 -11.87
CA TRP A 177 12.06 -19.39 -12.18
C TRP A 177 11.06 -18.84 -13.19
N ALA A 178 10.67 -17.57 -13.04
CA ALA A 178 9.74 -16.91 -13.96
C ALA A 178 10.34 -16.74 -15.37
N GLU A 179 11.64 -16.41 -15.47
CA GLU A 179 12.43 -16.37 -16.72
C GLU A 179 12.46 -17.74 -17.39
N SER A 180 12.78 -18.80 -16.63
CA SER A 180 12.88 -20.16 -17.16
C SER A 180 11.57 -20.72 -17.73
N ARG A 181 10.42 -20.12 -17.38
CA ARG A 181 9.08 -20.58 -17.79
C ARG A 181 8.38 -19.62 -18.76
N GLY A 182 9.09 -18.62 -19.28
CA GLY A 182 8.49 -17.63 -20.20
C GLY A 182 7.37 -16.81 -19.58
N ALA A 183 7.29 -16.76 -18.24
CA ALA A 183 6.25 -16.04 -17.50
C ALA A 183 6.59 -14.54 -17.32
N LEU A 184 7.64 -14.05 -17.99
CA LEU A 184 8.11 -12.67 -17.94
C LEU A 184 8.05 -12.07 -19.34
N SER A 185 6.86 -11.65 -19.76
CA SER A 185 6.69 -10.90 -21.00
C SER A 185 6.05 -9.52 -20.78
N ASP A 186 5.76 -9.09 -19.55
CA ASP A 186 4.91 -7.90 -19.34
C ASP A 186 5.30 -6.95 -18.18
N GLY A 187 6.58 -6.78 -17.85
CA GLY A 187 7.01 -5.62 -17.05
C GLY A 187 6.41 -5.45 -15.64
N SER A 188 5.68 -6.45 -15.13
CA SER A 188 4.97 -6.39 -13.84
C SER A 188 5.87 -6.40 -12.60
N TYR A 189 7.18 -6.60 -12.76
CA TYR A 189 8.17 -6.60 -11.67
C TYR A 189 8.83 -5.24 -11.41
N GLN A 190 8.43 -4.15 -12.08
CA GLN A 190 8.98 -2.82 -11.77
C GLN A 190 8.75 -2.36 -10.32
N VAL A 191 7.86 -3.02 -9.57
CA VAL A 191 7.62 -2.74 -8.14
C VAL A 191 8.76 -3.23 -7.23
N CYS A 192 9.58 -4.20 -7.66
CA CYS A 192 10.69 -4.71 -6.85
C CYS A 192 12.04 -3.99 -7.09
N GLU A 193 12.15 -3.12 -8.10
CA GLU A 193 13.42 -2.49 -8.51
C GLU A 193 13.55 -1.00 -8.12
N ARG A 194 12.56 -0.41 -7.43
CA ARG A 194 12.71 0.91 -6.81
C ARG A 194 12.92 0.79 -5.30
N ILE A 195 14.15 0.45 -4.94
CA ILE A 195 14.76 0.74 -3.63
C ILE A 195 15.85 1.79 -3.89
#